data_AF-A0A8T6VC93-F1
#
_entry.id   AF-A0A8T6VC93-F1
#
_cell.length_a   1.000
_cell.length_b   1.000
_cell.length_c   1.000
_cell.angle_alpha   90.00
_cell.angle_beta   90.00
_cell.angle_gamma   90.00
#
_symmetry.space_group_name_H-M   'P 1'
#
loop_
_entity.id
_entity.type
_entity.pdbx_description
1 polymer ?
#
loop_
_entity_poly.entity_id
_entity_poly.type
_entity_poly.pdbx_seq_one_letter_code
_entity_poly.pdbx_strand_id
1 'polypeptide(L)'
;MYINYGSSAIGKIKGVCRKVGTDGKWFGQASHTDYSPQNISGSYSQNKIISCPKDWAVSGFKGKVYEYSTRHQIKAIKLKCRKLTSGGKLTGSSQDLSWVGPGGGIESSSISCSSDKPARKVIGHSKTYLQGFSLDCSQVPVQQVCTEVEVKRCV
;
A
#
# COMPACT_ATOMS: atom_id res chain seq x y z
N MET A 1 31.84 3.02 15.27
CA MET A 1 31.54 2.75 13.84
C MET A 1 30.13 3.23 13.57
N TYR A 2 29.97 4.42 12.96
CA TYR A 2 28.66 4.96 12.62
C TYR A 2 28.23 4.36 11.29
N ILE A 3 27.20 3.51 11.32
CA ILE A 3 26.56 3.04 10.08
C ILE A 3 25.84 4.26 9.49
N ASN A 4 26.30 4.69 8.32
CA ASN A 4 25.66 5.73 7.54
C ASN A 4 24.35 5.15 6.98
N TYR A 5 23.27 5.24 7.75
CA TYR A 5 21.92 4.86 7.30
C TYR A 5 21.41 5.97 6.39
N GLY A 6 21.73 5.88 5.09
CA GLY A 6 21.27 6.83 4.08
C GLY A 6 19.79 7.21 4.28
N SER A 7 19.54 8.52 4.29
CA SER A 7 18.33 9.34 4.54
C SER A 7 17.01 8.94 3.87
N SER A 8 16.96 7.76 3.29
CA SER A 8 15.87 7.39 2.41
C SER A 8 14.77 6.69 3.21
N ALA A 9 13.61 7.32 3.29
CA ALA A 9 12.37 6.78 3.83
C ALA A 9 11.32 6.75 2.70
N ILE A 10 10.23 6.01 2.91
CA ILE A 10 9.06 6.18 2.05
C ILE A 10 8.51 7.57 2.32
N GLY A 11 8.43 8.39 1.28
CA GLY A 11 7.87 9.73 1.34
C GLY A 11 6.38 9.74 1.02
N LYS A 12 5.97 9.01 -0.02
CA LYS A 12 4.57 8.97 -0.46
C LYS A 12 4.13 7.56 -0.78
N ILE A 13 2.84 7.32 -0.55
CA ILE A 13 2.12 6.11 -0.93
C ILE A 13 0.80 6.51 -1.61
N LYS A 14 0.39 5.78 -2.64
CA LYS A 14 -0.91 5.97 -3.32
C LYS A 14 -1.54 4.64 -3.65
N GLY A 15 -2.85 4.54 -3.50
CA GLY A 15 -3.62 3.39 -4.00
C GLY A 15 -3.87 3.52 -5.49
N VAL A 16 -3.58 2.48 -6.25
CA VAL A 16 -3.93 2.35 -7.67
C VAL A 16 -5.02 1.29 -7.78
N CYS A 17 -6.18 1.69 -8.27
CA CYS A 17 -7.41 0.94 -8.10
C CYS A 17 -8.13 0.78 -9.43
N ARG A 18 -8.67 -0.41 -9.69
CA ARG A 18 -9.28 -0.83 -10.95
C ARG A 18 -10.73 -1.20 -10.72
N LYS A 19 -11.58 -0.98 -11.74
CA LYS A 19 -12.96 -1.48 -11.71
C LYS A 19 -12.95 -3.00 -11.71
N VAL A 20 -13.86 -3.61 -10.96
CA VAL A 20 -14.05 -5.06 -10.92
C VAL A 20 -15.45 -5.39 -11.40
N GLY A 21 -15.56 -6.34 -12.32
CA GLY A 21 -16.85 -6.82 -12.83
C GLY A 21 -17.48 -7.83 -11.90
N THR A 22 -18.70 -8.24 -12.23
CA THR A 22 -19.44 -9.24 -11.45
C THR A 22 -18.78 -10.63 -11.48
N ASP A 23 -17.92 -10.91 -12.46
CA ASP A 23 -17.11 -12.12 -12.55
C ASP A 23 -15.82 -12.07 -11.72
N GLY A 24 -15.59 -10.98 -10.98
CA GLY A 24 -14.40 -10.78 -10.14
C GLY A 24 -13.15 -10.37 -10.90
N LYS A 25 -13.24 -10.13 -12.21
CA LYS A 25 -12.10 -9.71 -13.02
C LYS A 25 -11.89 -8.21 -13.03
N TRP A 26 -10.66 -7.79 -13.26
CA TRP A 26 -10.35 -6.38 -13.47
C TRP A 26 -10.83 -5.89 -14.84
N PHE A 27 -11.37 -4.69 -14.90
CA PHE A 27 -11.81 -4.03 -16.14
C PHE A 27 -11.29 -2.60 -16.23
N GLY A 28 -11.06 -2.16 -17.47
CA GLY A 28 -10.62 -0.80 -17.77
C GLY A 28 -9.21 -0.48 -17.29
N GLN A 29 -8.89 0.81 -17.33
CA GLN A 29 -7.61 1.32 -16.86
C GLN A 29 -7.62 1.48 -15.33
N ALA A 30 -6.44 1.31 -14.74
CA ALA A 30 -6.23 1.64 -13.34
C ALA A 30 -6.33 3.16 -13.17
N SER A 31 -6.94 3.59 -12.07
CA SER A 31 -6.93 4.99 -11.67
C SER A 31 -6.42 5.12 -10.24
N HIS A 32 -5.74 6.22 -9.98
CA HIS A 32 -5.31 6.55 -8.62
C HIS A 32 -6.52 6.91 -7.76
N THR A 33 -6.47 6.50 -6.49
CA THR A 33 -7.39 7.01 -5.47
C THR A 33 -6.67 8.07 -4.63
N ASP A 34 -7.39 9.14 -4.29
CA ASP A 34 -6.89 10.26 -3.49
C ASP A 34 -6.48 9.80 -2.08
N TYR A 35 -5.60 10.45 -1.33
CA TYR A 35 -4.44 11.34 -1.52
C TYR A 35 -3.82 11.38 -0.10
N SER A 36 -2.50 11.23 0.05
CA SER A 36 -1.81 11.56 1.32
C SER A 36 -1.61 13.07 1.37
N PRO A 37 -2.02 13.80 2.42
CA PRO A 37 -1.94 15.24 2.45
C PRO A 37 -0.47 15.73 2.32
N GLN A 38 -0.30 16.60 1.32
CA GLN A 38 0.54 17.80 1.20
C GLN A 38 2.04 17.76 1.61
N ASN A 39 2.85 18.31 0.69
CA ASN A 39 4.13 19.00 0.92
C ASN A 39 5.24 18.25 1.65
N ILE A 40 5.73 17.14 1.07
CA ILE A 40 7.17 16.85 1.21
C ILE A 40 7.90 17.75 0.22
N SER A 41 8.50 18.83 0.72
CA SER A 41 9.53 19.58 0.01
C SER A 41 10.78 18.70 -0.09
N GLY A 42 10.96 18.02 -1.22
CA GLY A 42 12.12 17.17 -1.46
C GLY A 42 11.99 16.40 -2.77
N SER A 43 13.13 16.16 -3.42
CA SER A 43 13.19 15.32 -4.62
C SER A 43 12.85 13.86 -4.27
N TYR A 44 12.17 13.16 -5.17
CA TYR A 44 11.98 11.72 -5.07
C TYR A 44 13.04 11.01 -5.90
N SER A 45 13.73 10.04 -5.32
CA SER A 45 14.79 9.29 -6.02
C SER A 45 14.24 8.09 -6.78
N GLN A 46 13.12 7.54 -6.31
CA GLN A 46 12.56 6.30 -6.84
C GLN A 46 11.05 6.30 -6.78
N ASN A 47 10.42 5.85 -7.87
CA ASN A 47 9.01 5.52 -7.94
C ASN A 47 8.85 4.02 -8.23
N LYS A 48 8.08 3.30 -7.41
CA LYS A 48 7.84 1.87 -7.60
C LYS A 48 6.36 1.56 -7.46
N ILE A 49 5.79 0.93 -8.47
CA ILE A 49 4.44 0.35 -8.43
C ILE A 49 4.55 -1.12 -8.04
N ILE A 50 3.71 -1.54 -7.11
CA ILE A 50 3.60 -2.92 -6.62
C ILE A 50 2.19 -3.37 -6.93
N SER A 51 2.03 -4.40 -7.76
CA SER A 51 0.72 -4.87 -8.21
C SER A 51 0.46 -6.28 -7.69
N CYS A 52 -0.77 -6.52 -7.25
CA CYS A 52 -1.26 -7.86 -6.95
C CYS A 52 -1.31 -8.72 -8.23
N PRO A 53 -1.37 -10.05 -8.10
CA PRO A 53 -1.67 -10.91 -9.24
C PRO A 53 -2.99 -10.49 -9.92
N LYS A 54 -3.13 -10.82 -11.21
CA LYS A 54 -4.34 -10.50 -11.97
C LYS A 54 -5.58 -11.07 -11.28
N ASP A 55 -6.65 -10.27 -11.21
CA ASP A 55 -7.94 -10.60 -10.60
C ASP A 55 -7.86 -10.82 -9.07
N TRP A 56 -6.83 -10.27 -8.44
CA TRP A 56 -6.71 -10.19 -6.98
C TRP A 56 -6.90 -8.74 -6.53
N ALA A 57 -7.06 -8.53 -5.22
CA ALA A 57 -7.12 -7.19 -4.66
C ALA A 57 -6.24 -7.09 -3.42
N VAL A 58 -5.83 -5.86 -3.11
CA VAL A 58 -5.16 -5.53 -1.86
C VAL A 58 -6.12 -5.85 -0.71
N SER A 59 -5.68 -6.74 0.17
CA SER A 59 -6.42 -7.18 1.36
C SER A 59 -5.77 -6.72 2.65
N GLY A 60 -4.60 -6.07 2.57
CA GLY A 60 -3.81 -5.70 3.73
C GLY A 60 -2.41 -5.24 3.37
N PHE A 61 -1.62 -4.95 4.40
CA PHE A 61 -0.21 -4.62 4.28
C PHE A 61 0.56 -4.95 5.56
N LYS A 62 1.88 -4.92 5.46
CA LYS A 62 2.80 -4.90 6.59
C LYS A 62 3.84 -3.80 6.36
N GLY A 63 4.24 -3.10 7.43
CA GLY A 63 5.29 -2.09 7.38
C GLY A 63 6.57 -2.59 8.06
N LYS A 64 7.72 -2.01 7.68
CA LYS A 64 8.92 -1.93 8.50
C LYS A 64 9.06 -0.51 8.97
N VAL A 65 9.10 -0.32 10.29
CA VAL A 65 9.18 0.99 10.92
C VAL A 65 10.54 1.11 11.59
N TYR A 66 11.18 2.25 11.39
CA TYR A 66 12.32 2.65 12.20
C TYR A 66 11.84 3.67 13.21
N GLU A 67 12.08 3.37 14.48
CA GLU A 67 11.76 4.24 15.61
C GLU A 67 13.08 4.69 16.23
N TYR A 68 13.36 5.99 16.14
CA TYR A 68 14.51 6.58 16.81
C TYR A 68 14.10 7.91 17.45
N SER A 69 14.13 7.92 18.79
CA SER A 69 13.86 9.00 19.75
C SER A 69 12.57 9.81 19.57
N THR A 70 12.31 10.35 18.38
CA THR A 70 11.15 11.19 18.04
C THR A 70 10.66 11.01 16.60
N ARG A 71 11.26 10.07 15.84
CA ARG A 71 10.97 9.88 14.41
C ARG A 71 10.42 8.48 14.16
N HIS A 72 9.17 8.42 13.71
CA HIS A 72 8.54 7.20 13.19
C HIS A 72 8.57 7.21 11.67
N GLN A 73 9.45 6.42 11.09
CA GLN A 73 9.63 6.37 9.63
C GLN A 73 9.24 5.01 9.10
N ILE A 74 8.37 5.00 8.08
CA ILE A 74 8.12 3.78 7.33
C ILE A 74 9.27 3.57 6.33
N LYS A 75 10.07 2.53 6.59
CA LYS A 75 11.25 2.15 5.81
C LYS A 75 10.94 1.18 4.68
N ALA A 76 9.97 0.30 4.87
CA ALA A 76 9.51 -0.58 3.81
C ALA A 76 8.05 -0.94 4.01
N ILE A 77 7.37 -1.27 2.92
CA ILE A 77 6.03 -1.86 2.97
C ILE A 77 6.00 -3.12 2.12
N LYS A 78 5.12 -4.05 2.48
CA LYS A 78 4.67 -5.11 1.58
C LYS A 78 3.17 -5.17 1.58
N LEU A 79 2.59 -5.46 0.42
CA LEU A 79 1.15 -5.64 0.28
C LEU A 79 0.77 -7.08 0.57
N LYS A 80 -0.44 -7.24 1.07
CA LYS A 80 -1.14 -8.51 1.10
C LYS A 80 -2.21 -8.50 0.03
N CYS A 81 -2.22 -9.52 -0.80
CA CYS A 81 -3.18 -9.69 -1.86
C CYS A 81 -4.02 -10.93 -1.60
N ARG A 82 -5.31 -10.88 -1.95
CA ARG A 82 -6.21 -12.04 -1.96
C ARG A 82 -7.01 -12.06 -3.24
N LYS A 83 -7.40 -13.27 -3.67
CA LYS A 83 -8.17 -13.47 -4.89
C LYS A 83 -9.57 -12.87 -4.74
N LEU A 84 -10.11 -12.34 -5.84
CA LEU A 84 -11.50 -11.89 -5.90
C LEU A 84 -12.43 -13.05 -6.26
N THR A 85 -13.63 -13.10 -5.67
CA THR A 85 -14.73 -13.96 -6.09
C THR A 85 -15.54 -13.32 -7.22
N SER A 86 -16.44 -14.09 -7.82
CA SER A 86 -17.63 -13.50 -8.43
C SER A 86 -18.35 -12.63 -7.39
N GLY A 87 -18.70 -11.40 -7.75
CA GLY A 87 -19.22 -10.39 -6.83
C GLY A 87 -18.15 -9.53 -6.11
N GLY A 88 -16.86 -9.70 -6.44
CA GLY A 88 -15.80 -8.77 -6.01
C GLY A 88 -15.40 -8.85 -4.53
N LYS A 89 -15.70 -9.96 -3.85
CA LYS A 89 -15.28 -10.20 -2.46
C LYS A 89 -13.91 -10.84 -2.40
N LEU A 90 -13.21 -10.71 -1.29
CA LEU A 90 -11.95 -11.44 -1.07
C LEU A 90 -12.22 -12.91 -0.73
N THR A 91 -11.41 -13.82 -1.28
CA THR A 91 -11.45 -15.25 -0.95
C THR A 91 -10.05 -15.87 -0.88
N GLY A 92 -9.99 -17.09 -0.35
CA GLY A 92 -8.77 -17.89 -0.23
C GLY A 92 -7.74 -17.30 0.73
N SER A 93 -6.54 -17.88 0.70
CA SER A 93 -5.40 -17.43 1.50
C SER A 93 -4.80 -16.14 0.96
N SER A 94 -4.23 -15.32 1.85
CA SER A 94 -3.47 -14.13 1.45
C SER A 94 -2.08 -14.50 0.95
N GLN A 95 -1.64 -13.81 -0.09
CA GLN A 95 -0.26 -13.81 -0.55
C GLN A 95 0.39 -12.48 -0.19
N ASP A 96 1.51 -12.53 0.53
CA ASP A 96 2.36 -11.37 0.76
C ASP A 96 3.24 -11.15 -0.48
N LEU A 97 3.33 -9.90 -0.94
CA LEU A 97 4.28 -9.49 -1.97
C LEU A 97 5.65 -9.17 -1.35
N SER A 98 6.64 -8.94 -2.21
CA SER A 98 7.98 -8.52 -1.80
C SER A 98 7.95 -7.15 -1.11
N TRP A 99 8.89 -6.95 -0.18
CA TRP A 99 9.12 -5.66 0.45
C TRP A 99 9.56 -4.60 -0.58
N VAL A 100 9.03 -3.39 -0.43
CA VAL A 100 9.43 -2.23 -1.19
C VAL A 100 9.80 -1.09 -0.26
N GLY A 101 10.97 -0.53 -0.53
CA GLY A 101 11.60 0.52 0.25
C GLY A 101 13.06 0.19 0.55
N PRO A 102 13.75 1.08 1.26
CA PRO A 102 15.14 0.94 1.68
C PRO A 102 15.53 -0.36 2.38
N GLY A 103 14.57 -1.06 2.99
CA GLY A 103 14.85 -2.11 3.97
C GLY A 103 15.20 -1.56 5.35
N GLY A 104 15.62 -2.45 6.25
CA GLY A 104 15.83 -2.15 7.67
C GLY A 104 14.51 -1.90 8.44
N GLY A 105 14.63 -1.52 9.71
CA GLY A 105 13.49 -1.31 10.62
C GLY A 105 12.91 -2.61 11.21
N ILE A 106 12.01 -2.43 12.17
CA ILE A 106 11.28 -3.49 12.86
C ILE A 106 9.95 -3.72 12.12
N GLU A 107 9.60 -4.98 11.90
CA GLU A 107 8.33 -5.31 11.27
C GLU A 107 7.14 -4.96 12.17
N SER A 108 6.19 -4.21 11.64
CA SER A 108 4.92 -3.92 12.33
C SER A 108 3.99 -5.13 12.32
N SER A 109 2.96 -5.11 13.16
CA SER A 109 1.82 -6.01 12.97
C SER A 109 1.20 -5.85 11.58
N SER A 110 0.62 -6.94 11.08
CA SER A 110 -0.13 -6.91 9.82
C SER A 110 -1.42 -6.13 10.00
N ILE A 111 -1.75 -5.27 9.04
CA ILE A 111 -3.07 -4.65 8.93
C ILE A 111 -3.77 -5.33 7.76
N SER A 112 -4.98 -5.81 7.99
CA SER A 112 -5.78 -6.50 6.97
C SER A 112 -7.19 -5.91 6.96
N CYS A 113 -7.78 -5.85 5.78
CA CYS A 113 -9.22 -5.66 5.66
C CYS A 113 -9.96 -6.82 6.35
N SER A 114 -11.21 -6.58 6.76
CA SER A 114 -12.10 -7.65 7.22
C SER A 114 -12.22 -8.75 6.16
N SER A 115 -12.55 -9.97 6.60
CA SER A 115 -12.29 -11.24 5.88
C SER A 115 -12.72 -11.30 4.41
N ASP A 116 -13.70 -10.52 3.96
CA ASP A 116 -14.26 -10.58 2.62
C ASP A 116 -14.33 -9.21 1.90
N LYS A 117 -13.74 -8.15 2.47
CA LYS A 117 -13.80 -6.78 1.92
C LYS A 117 -12.46 -6.36 1.31
N PRO A 118 -12.37 -6.09 0.00
CA PRO A 118 -11.14 -5.56 -0.59
C PRO A 118 -10.88 -4.11 -0.18
N ALA A 119 -9.62 -3.66 -0.28
CA ALA A 119 -9.29 -2.25 -0.14
C ALA A 119 -9.82 -1.45 -1.33
N ARG A 120 -10.34 -0.24 -1.08
CA ARG A 120 -10.86 0.69 -2.10
C ARG A 120 -10.06 1.97 -2.24
N LYS A 121 -9.36 2.36 -1.18
CA LYS A 121 -8.42 3.47 -1.19
C LYS A 121 -7.34 3.21 -0.15
N VAL A 122 -6.19 3.83 -0.38
CA VAL A 122 -5.08 3.89 0.57
C VAL A 122 -5.04 5.30 1.12
N ILE A 123 -5.12 5.44 2.45
CA ILE A 123 -5.08 6.72 3.13
C ILE A 123 -3.70 6.84 3.77
N GLY A 124 -2.88 7.77 3.30
CA GLY A 124 -1.56 8.04 3.89
C GLY A 124 -1.58 9.27 4.80
N HIS A 125 -0.69 9.29 5.79
CA HIS A 125 -0.35 10.46 6.57
C HIS A 125 1.17 10.71 6.50
N SER A 126 1.54 11.86 5.95
CA SER A 126 2.93 12.26 5.72
C SER A 126 3.22 13.64 6.30
N LYS A 127 4.41 13.82 6.87
CA LYS A 127 5.02 15.14 7.12
C LYS A 127 6.26 15.27 6.24
N THR A 128 7.47 15.14 6.80
CA THR A 128 8.72 15.04 6.03
C THR A 128 8.89 13.66 5.38
N TYR A 129 8.26 12.63 5.95
CA TYR A 129 8.23 11.24 5.49
C TYR A 129 6.85 10.65 5.78
N LEU A 130 6.56 9.49 5.20
CA LEU A 130 5.36 8.73 5.53
C LEU A 130 5.45 8.25 6.99
N GLN A 131 4.50 8.71 7.81
CA GLN A 131 4.43 8.38 9.24
C GLN A 131 3.43 7.25 9.50
N GLY A 132 2.37 7.20 8.70
CA GLY A 132 1.32 6.21 8.82
C GLY A 132 0.53 6.06 7.53
N PHE A 133 -0.15 4.95 7.37
CA PHE A 133 -1.17 4.77 6.35
C PHE A 133 -2.18 3.72 6.78
N SER A 134 -3.36 3.74 6.17
CA SER A 134 -4.45 2.80 6.39
C SER A 134 -5.14 2.43 5.07
N LEU A 135 -5.96 1.39 5.12
CA LEU A 135 -6.82 0.98 4.01
C LEU A 135 -8.27 1.27 4.40
N ASP A 136 -9.04 1.83 3.46
CA ASP A 136 -10.49 1.79 3.56
C ASP A 136 -10.99 0.57 2.79
N CYS A 137 -11.65 -0.33 3.51
CA CYS A 137 -12.10 -1.61 3.00
C CYS A 137 -13.64 -1.68 3.04
N SER A 138 -14.26 -2.00 1.91
CA SER A 138 -15.71 -2.01 1.78
C SER A 138 -16.16 -3.01 0.71
N GLN A 139 -17.39 -3.49 0.86
CA GLN A 139 -18.14 -4.24 -0.15
C GLN A 139 -19.19 -3.30 -0.74
N VAL A 140 -19.12 -2.98 -2.03
CA VAL A 140 -20.24 -2.35 -2.75
C VAL A 140 -20.37 -3.05 -4.12
N PRO A 141 -21.59 -3.21 -4.64
CA PRO A 141 -21.89 -4.18 -5.69
C PRO A 141 -21.33 -3.87 -7.10
N VAL A 142 -20.50 -2.84 -7.28
CA VAL A 142 -20.01 -2.39 -8.60
C VAL A 142 -18.60 -1.75 -8.52
N GLN A 143 -17.68 -2.36 -7.78
CA GLN A 143 -16.59 -1.60 -7.16
C GLN A 143 -15.24 -1.55 -7.87
N GLN A 144 -14.70 -0.34 -7.86
CA GLN A 144 -13.27 -0.10 -7.94
C GLN A 144 -12.57 -0.60 -6.67
N VAL A 145 -11.59 -1.47 -6.83
CA VAL A 145 -10.76 -2.02 -5.74
C VAL A 145 -9.30 -1.68 -5.99
N CYS A 146 -8.53 -1.50 -4.93
CA CYS A 146 -7.10 -1.28 -5.07
C CYS A 146 -6.40 -2.59 -5.38
N THR A 147 -5.71 -2.57 -6.50
CA THR A 147 -4.98 -3.72 -7.05
C THR A 147 -3.48 -3.50 -6.97
N GLU A 148 -3.06 -2.24 -6.84
CA GLU A 148 -1.67 -1.85 -6.81
C GLU A 148 -1.45 -0.70 -5.81
N VAL A 149 -0.21 -0.52 -5.39
CA VAL A 149 0.23 0.62 -4.59
C VAL A 149 1.47 1.22 -5.22
N GLU A 150 1.45 2.53 -5.40
CA GLU A 150 2.59 3.32 -5.84
C GLU A 150 3.33 3.88 -4.61
N VAL A 151 4.64 3.66 -4.55
CA VAL A 151 5.51 4.10 -3.47
C VAL A 151 6.59 5.02 -4.02
N LYS A 152 6.74 6.21 -3.41
CA LYS A 152 7.82 7.15 -3.74
C LYS A 152 8.76 7.33 -2.56
N ARG A 153 10.06 7.27 -2.84
CA ARG A 153 11.13 7.36 -1.85
C ARG A 153 11.77 8.74 -1.87
N CYS A 154 11.98 9.33 -0.69
CA CYS A 154 12.74 10.58 -0.56
C CYS A 154 14.24 10.31 -0.75
N VAL A 155 14.95 11.27 -1.35
CA VAL A 155 16.43 11.33 -1.35
C VAL A 155 16.88 12.19 -0.18
#